data_AF-A0A523ZDG4-F1
#
_entry.id   AF-A0A523ZDG4-F1
#
_cell.length_a   1.000
_cell.length_b   1.000
_cell.length_c   1.000
_cell.angle_alpha   90.00
_cell.angle_beta   90.00
_cell.angle_gamma   90.00
#
_symmetry.space_group_name_H-M   'P 1'
#
loop_
_entity.id
_entity.type
_entity.pdbx_description
1 polymer ?
#
loop_
_entity_poly.entity_id
_entity_poly.type
_entity_poly.pdbx_seq_one_letter_code
_entity_poly.pdbx_strand_id
1 'polypeptide(L)' 'MAEEKRVQIIASDAGGTMTDMMVVDAEGNFTIGKAATTPQDQSL' A
#
# COMPACT_ATOMS: atom_id res chain seq x y z
N MET A 1 3.04 24.18 7.07
CA MET A 1 3.62 23.25 6.07
C MET A 1 3.29 21.85 6.55
N ALA A 2 2.79 20.96 5.69
CA ALA A 2 2.53 19.59 6.13
C ALA A 2 3.86 18.92 6.47
N GLU A 3 3.93 18.29 7.63
CA GLU A 3 5.10 17.52 8.05
C GLU A 3 5.32 16.36 7.09
N GLU A 4 6.58 16.12 6.71
CA GLU A 4 6.93 15.09 5.74
C GLU A 4 6.77 13.71 6.41
N LYS A 5 5.70 12.99 6.08
CA LYS A 5 5.44 11.66 6.67
C LYS A 5 6.43 10.64 6.15
N ARG A 6 7.33 10.19 7.04
CA ARG A 6 8.31 9.15 6.73
C ARG A 6 7.65 7.77 6.78
N VAL A 7 7.53 7.13 5.62
CA VAL A 7 7.07 5.73 5.50
C VAL A 7 8.12 4.78 6.08
N GLN A 8 7.68 3.77 6.83
CA GLN A 8 8.54 2.74 7.43
C GLN A 8 8.18 1.33 6.96
N ILE A 9 6.89 1.04 6.80
CA ILE A 9 6.41 -0.29 6.42
C ILE A 9 5.47 -0.15 5.22
N ILE A 10 5.65 -1.04 4.25
CA ILE A 10 4.71 -1.27 3.16
C ILE A 10 4.41 -2.77 3.15
N ALA A 11 3.13 -3.13 3.23
CA ALA A 11 2.65 -4.49 3.06
C ALA A 11 1.76 -4.56 1.81
N SER A 12 1.91 -5.64 1.05
CA SER A 12 1.19 -5.91 -0.19
C SER A 12 0.54 -7.28 -0.11
N ASP A 13 -0.77 -7.33 -0.36
CA ASP A 13 -1.52 -8.55 -0.62
C ASP A 13 -2.02 -8.50 -2.07
N ALA A 14 -1.29 -9.17 -2.95
CA ALA A 14 -1.54 -9.17 -4.39
C ALA A 14 -2.20 -10.47 -4.83
N GLY A 15 -2.99 -10.40 -5.91
CA GLY A 15 -3.75 -11.53 -6.44
C GLY A 15 -5.26 -11.30 -6.39
N GLY A 16 -6.04 -12.36 -6.66
CA GLY A 16 -7.50 -12.28 -6.66
C GLY A 16 -8.05 -11.21 -7.61
N THR A 17 -9.15 -10.56 -7.19
CA THR A 17 -9.79 -9.47 -7.96
C THR A 17 -9.12 -8.12 -7.70
N MET A 18 -8.62 -7.91 -6.47
CA MET A 18 -8.13 -6.63 -5.99
C MET A 18 -6.83 -6.84 -5.23
N THR A 19 -5.86 -5.94 -5.41
CA THR A 19 -4.62 -5.87 -4.66
C THR A 19 -4.79 -4.87 -3.54
N ASP A 20 -4.50 -5.29 -2.32
CA ASP A 20 -4.63 -4.51 -1.10
C ASP A 20 -3.23 -4.10 -0.60
N MET A 21 -3.07 -2.82 -0.29
CA MET A 21 -1.81 -2.23 0.19
C MET A 21 -2.02 -1.59 1.55
N MET A 22 -1.04 -1.73 2.45
CA MET A 22 -1.00 -1.01 3.72
C MET A 22 0.33 -0.27 3.85
N VAL A 23 0.24 1.02 4.17
CA VAL A 23 1.41 1.88 4.39
C VAL A 23 1.38 2.35 5.84
N VAL A 24 2.50 2.23 6.55
CA VAL A 24 2.65 2.68 7.94
C VAL A 24 3.78 3.70 8.04
N ASP A 25 3.50 4.84 8.67
CA ASP A 25 4.49 5.89 8.92
C ASP A 25 5.26 5.67 10.24
N ALA A 26 6.24 6.53 10.50
CA ALA A 26 7.09 6.44 11.68
C ALA A 26 6.35 6.63 13.02
N GLU A 27 5.15 7.19 13.01
CA GLU A 27 4.30 7.36 14.20
C GLU A 27 3.33 6.18 14.38
N GLY A 28 3.33 5.22 13.46
CA GLY A 28 2.42 4.08 13.46
C GLY A 28 1.06 4.39 12.85
N ASN A 29 0.86 5.57 12.25
CA ASN A 29 -0.37 5.82 11.49
C ASN A 29 -0.35 4.95 10.23
N PHE A 30 -1.51 4.40 9.87
CA PHE A 30 -1.63 3.55 8.69
C PHE A 30 -2.70 4.04 7.73
N THR A 31 -2.49 3.73 6.44
CA THR A 31 -3.46 3.96 5.37
C THR A 31 -3.55 2.71 4.51
N ILE A 32 -4.76 2.40 4.05
CA ILE A 32 -5.04 1.26 3.17
C ILE A 32 -5.33 1.78 1.76
N GLY A 33 -4.67 1.18 0.77
CA GLY A 33 -4.93 1.37 -0.65
C GLY A 33 -5.49 0.09 -1.27
N LYS A 34 -6.30 0.23 -2.32
CA LYS A 34 -6.89 -0.90 -3.02
C LYS A 34 -6.99 -0.59 -4.51
N ALA A 35 -6.54 -1.51 -5.36
CA ALA A 35 -6.61 -1.39 -6.81
C ALA A 35 -7.04 -2.73 -7.43
N ALA A 36 -7.55 -2.71 -8.67
CA ALA A 36 -7.82 -3.95 -9.38
C ALA A 36 -6.50 -4.68 -9.65
N THR A 37 -6.46 -5.99 -9.41
CA THR A 37 -5.27 -6.79 -9.68
C THR A 37 -5.04 -6.87 -11.18
N THR A 38 -3.77 -6.80 -11.59
CA THR A 38 -3.25 -6.97 -12.95
C THR A 38 -2.64 -8.39 -13.08
N PRO A 39 -3.43 -9.45 -13.37
CA PRO A 39 -2.97 -10.83 -13.14
C PRO A 39 -1.84 -11.26 -14.08
N GLN A 40 -1.72 -10.61 -15.24
CA GLN A 40 -0.66 -10.86 -16.21
C GLN A 40 0.66 -10.24 -15.78
N ASP A 41 0.63 -9.20 -14.94
CA ASP A 41 1.80 -8.52 -14.37
C ASP A 41 1.40 -7.74 -13.12
N GLN A 42 1.56 -8.35 -11.94
CA GLN A 42 1.14 -7.78 -10.66
C GLN A 42 2.01 -6.63 -10.15
N SER A 43 3.04 -6.24 -10.91
CA SER A 43 3.86 -5.06 -10.60
C SER A 43 3.28 -3.75 -11.16
N LEU A 44 2.27 -3.85 -12.03
CA LEU A 44 1.56 -2.74 -12.69
C LEU A 44 0.37 -2.24 -11.88
#